data_AF-A0A5M3M8E5-F1
#
_entry.id   AF-A0A5M3M8E5-F1
#
_cell.length_a   1.000
_cell.length_b   1.000
_cell.length_c   1.000
_cell.angle_alpha   90.00
_cell.angle_beta   90.00
_cell.angle_gamma   90.00
#
_symmetry.space_group_name_H-M   'P 1'
#
loop_
_entity.id
_entity.type
_entity.pdbx_description
1 polymer ?
#
loop_
_entity_poly.entity_id
_entity_poly.type
_entity_poly.pdbx_seq_one_letter_code
_entity_poly.pdbx_strand_id
1 'polypeptide(L)'
;PSLASSPFDHPKADVFLRSADGMYFRVFKLFLSLASPFFEAMFSLPQPDNADGENRDGLPVIPVSESSKTLDSFLKFCYPSTLAEDPDLIQLDDVVDIIEASRKYEVPIIEKRLGRALSIPSILEQDPYRCFAIACRSGMQKEAELAAPYTLRLPLIPPMFPEIKMISSTQLLDLLSYHSQCSMAVSAVCKNHKQWIEDRPSASQLWLTTYKSHFGRCRATTRYCFPYNDEQFNVVEWWADYMDEILPLVQDRPCKSTITGFPFNKIIEKVQALDCTTCAKTVRSGVVEFNNTLAMEVEKATSNVRSL
;
A
#
# COMPACT_ATOMS: atom_id res chain seq x y z
N PRO A 1 -32.84 11.62 -19.83
CA PRO A 1 -31.96 12.15 -18.76
C PRO A 1 -32.39 11.63 -17.38
N SER A 2 -31.49 10.93 -16.68
CA SER A 2 -31.72 10.31 -15.37
C SER A 2 -31.59 11.32 -14.23
N LEU A 3 -32.40 11.15 -13.19
CA LEU A 3 -32.30 11.85 -11.91
C LEU A 3 -31.43 10.99 -10.97
N ALA A 4 -30.57 11.64 -10.18
CA ALA A 4 -29.82 11.00 -9.11
C ALA A 4 -30.73 10.45 -8.01
N SER A 5 -30.33 9.33 -7.42
CA SER A 5 -31.02 8.76 -6.27
C SER A 5 -30.70 9.55 -5.00
N SER A 6 -31.35 9.18 -3.90
CA SER A 6 -31.03 9.64 -2.55
C SER A 6 -29.51 9.68 -2.31
N PRO A 7 -28.97 10.77 -1.72
CA PRO A 7 -29.69 11.90 -1.11
C PRO A 7 -30.03 13.06 -2.07
N PHE A 8 -29.83 12.89 -3.39
CA PHE A 8 -29.92 13.96 -4.40
C PHE A 8 -31.24 14.00 -5.18
N ASP A 9 -32.31 13.47 -4.57
CA ASP A 9 -33.69 13.45 -5.09
C ASP A 9 -34.69 14.20 -4.19
N HIS A 10 -34.22 14.86 -3.12
CA HIS A 10 -35.09 15.40 -2.09
C HIS A 10 -36.00 16.55 -2.59
N PRO A 11 -37.33 16.51 -2.38
CA PRO A 11 -38.28 17.45 -3.00
C PRO A 11 -38.20 18.89 -2.50
N LYS A 12 -37.50 19.15 -1.40
CA LYS A 12 -37.26 20.52 -0.87
C LYS A 12 -35.96 21.15 -1.36
N ALA A 13 -35.14 20.42 -2.11
CA ALA A 13 -33.94 20.98 -2.71
C ALA A 13 -34.31 22.04 -3.78
N ASP A 14 -33.45 23.06 -3.91
CA ASP A 14 -33.75 24.37 -4.51
C ASP A 14 -32.88 24.70 -5.73
N VAL A 15 -32.06 23.75 -6.20
CA VAL A 15 -31.30 23.85 -7.45
C VAL A 15 -31.01 22.45 -8.02
N PHE A 16 -30.85 22.38 -9.35
CA PHE A 16 -30.29 21.22 -10.01
C PHE A 16 -28.86 21.47 -10.47
N LEU A 17 -27.97 20.51 -10.21
CA LEU A 17 -26.71 20.40 -10.94
C LEU A 17 -26.87 19.34 -12.03
N ARG A 18 -26.41 19.61 -13.25
CA ARG A 18 -26.38 18.63 -14.35
C ARG A 18 -24.93 18.25 -14.63
N SER A 19 -24.60 16.97 -14.43
CA SER A 19 -23.28 16.42 -14.75
C SER A 19 -23.00 16.44 -16.26
N ALA A 20 -21.73 16.25 -16.63
CA ALA A 20 -21.30 16.24 -18.03
C ALA A 20 -21.92 15.09 -18.84
N ASP A 21 -22.21 13.96 -18.20
CA ASP A 21 -22.92 12.81 -18.76
C ASP A 21 -24.45 12.91 -18.66
N GLY A 22 -24.98 14.08 -18.28
CA GLY A 22 -26.40 14.41 -18.40
C GLY A 22 -27.30 13.92 -17.27
N MET A 23 -26.73 13.53 -16.13
CA MET A 23 -27.46 13.17 -14.92
C MET A 23 -27.77 14.41 -14.09
N TYR A 24 -28.96 14.44 -13.51
CA TYR A 24 -29.45 15.59 -12.74
C TYR A 24 -29.39 15.28 -11.25
N PHE A 25 -28.78 16.18 -10.48
CA PHE A 25 -28.66 16.11 -9.03
C PHE A 25 -29.49 17.23 -8.42
N ARG A 26 -30.54 16.88 -7.67
CA ARG A 26 -31.36 17.86 -6.97
C ARG A 26 -30.73 18.15 -5.62
N VAL A 27 -30.17 19.35 -5.45
CA VAL A 27 -29.32 19.68 -4.30
C VAL A 27 -29.77 20.93 -3.56
N PHE A 28 -29.34 21.06 -2.31
CA PHE A 28 -29.59 22.24 -1.48
C PHE A 28 -28.45 23.24 -1.64
N LYS A 29 -28.77 24.47 -2.07
CA LYS A 29 -27.81 25.58 -2.11
C LYS A 29 -27.13 25.78 -0.77
N LEU A 30 -27.89 25.71 0.33
CA LEU A 30 -27.38 25.87 1.70
C LEU A 30 -26.17 24.98 2.00
N PHE A 31 -26.27 23.68 1.71
CA PHE A 31 -25.17 22.75 2.03
C PHE A 31 -23.94 23.03 1.17
N LEU A 32 -24.13 23.33 -0.12
CA LEU A 32 -23.04 23.68 -1.01
C LEU A 32 -22.38 25.01 -0.64
N SER A 33 -23.15 26.05 -0.34
CA SER A 33 -22.62 27.35 0.11
C SER A 33 -21.82 27.22 1.41
N LEU A 34 -22.30 26.43 2.37
CA LEU A 34 -21.57 26.22 3.64
C LEU A 34 -20.29 25.39 3.45
N ALA A 35 -20.28 24.49 2.47
CA ALA A 35 -19.12 23.64 2.19
C ALA A 35 -18.07 24.29 1.27
N SER A 36 -18.49 25.20 0.39
CA SER A 36 -17.70 25.70 -0.73
C SER A 36 -17.91 27.21 -0.95
N PRO A 37 -16.86 28.03 -0.76
CA PRO A 37 -16.89 29.45 -1.09
C PRO A 37 -17.19 29.71 -2.58
N PHE A 38 -16.75 28.82 -3.46
CA PHE A 38 -17.07 28.87 -4.90
C PHE A 38 -18.59 28.82 -5.12
N PHE A 39 -19.28 27.85 -4.53
CA PHE A 39 -20.72 27.71 -4.67
C PHE A 39 -21.46 28.87 -3.98
N GLU A 40 -21.00 29.32 -2.82
CA GLU A 40 -21.54 30.50 -2.14
C GLU A 40 -21.51 31.75 -3.05
N ALA A 41 -20.34 32.05 -3.63
CA ALA A 41 -20.16 33.15 -4.56
C ALA A 41 -21.06 32.98 -5.79
N MET A 42 -21.05 31.81 -6.43
CA MET A 42 -21.83 31.52 -7.64
C MET A 42 -23.33 31.71 -7.40
N PHE A 43 -23.86 31.29 -6.25
CA PHE A 43 -25.29 31.46 -5.94
C PHE A 43 -25.68 32.89 -5.55
N SER A 44 -24.72 33.72 -5.11
CA SER A 44 -24.95 35.13 -4.78
C SER A 44 -25.00 36.05 -6.02
N LEU A 45 -24.48 35.59 -7.15
CA LEU A 45 -24.45 36.39 -8.37
C LEU A 45 -25.88 36.65 -8.88
N PRO A 46 -26.18 37.88 -9.33
CA PRO A 46 -27.45 38.16 -10.00
C PRO A 46 -27.56 37.24 -11.21
N GLN A 47 -28.56 36.38 -11.24
CA GLN A 47 -28.86 35.64 -12.46
C GLN A 47 -29.44 36.64 -13.46
N PRO A 48 -28.96 36.68 -14.72
CA PRO A 48 -29.63 37.47 -15.75
C PRO A 48 -31.09 36.99 -15.83
N ASP A 49 -32.03 37.91 -16.12
CA ASP A 49 -33.49 37.68 -16.16
C ASP A 49 -33.96 36.69 -17.25
N ASN A 50 -33.09 35.77 -17.69
CA ASN A 50 -33.16 35.12 -18.98
C ASN A 50 -34.19 33.99 -19.05
N ALA A 51 -35.11 34.18 -20.01
CA ALA A 51 -35.94 33.16 -20.64
C ALA A 51 -35.17 31.99 -21.29
N ASP A 52 -33.83 32.03 -21.31
CA ASP A 52 -32.95 31.03 -21.93
C ASP A 52 -32.24 30.10 -20.92
N GLY A 53 -32.46 30.27 -19.62
CA GLY A 53 -31.91 29.37 -18.60
C GLY A 53 -32.64 28.03 -18.59
N GLU A 54 -31.89 26.92 -18.58
CA GLU A 54 -32.50 25.60 -18.40
C GLU A 54 -33.19 25.53 -17.04
N ASN A 55 -34.50 25.25 -17.06
CA ASN A 55 -35.33 25.12 -15.89
C ASN A 55 -35.91 23.71 -15.84
N ARG A 56 -35.91 23.11 -14.65
CA ARG A 56 -36.53 21.83 -14.39
C ARG A 56 -37.34 21.92 -13.11
N ASP A 57 -38.62 21.56 -13.19
CA ASP A 57 -39.56 21.59 -12.06
C ASP A 57 -39.68 22.97 -11.38
N GLY A 58 -39.49 24.06 -12.14
CA GLY A 58 -39.49 25.42 -11.63
C GLY A 58 -38.16 25.85 -10.98
N LEU A 59 -37.15 24.98 -10.98
CA LEU A 59 -35.83 25.23 -10.39
C LEU A 59 -34.76 25.47 -11.47
N PRO A 60 -33.76 26.33 -11.19
CA PRO A 60 -32.64 26.54 -12.10
C PRO A 60 -31.77 25.28 -12.22
N VAL A 61 -31.32 24.99 -13.44
CA VAL A 61 -30.36 23.92 -13.74
C VAL A 61 -29.00 24.53 -14.07
N ILE A 62 -27.96 24.08 -13.35
CA ILE A 62 -26.58 24.53 -13.53
C ILE A 62 -25.76 23.38 -14.10
N PRO A 63 -25.25 23.47 -15.34
CA PRO A 63 -24.37 22.45 -15.89
C PRO A 63 -22.99 22.51 -15.24
N VAL A 64 -22.42 21.35 -14.96
CA VAL A 64 -21.05 21.17 -14.44
C VAL A 64 -20.25 20.22 -15.33
N SER A 65 -18.92 20.23 -15.19
CA SER A 65 -18.02 19.46 -16.08
C SER A 65 -17.72 18.05 -15.57
N GLU A 66 -18.08 17.77 -14.33
CA GLU A 66 -17.82 16.53 -13.61
C GLU A 66 -18.76 15.43 -14.11
N SER A 67 -18.26 14.20 -14.15
CA SER A 67 -19.08 13.02 -14.41
C SER A 67 -20.10 12.82 -13.29
N SER A 68 -21.18 12.07 -13.55
CA SER A 68 -22.15 11.73 -12.51
C SER A 68 -21.50 11.05 -11.30
N LYS A 69 -20.52 10.16 -11.51
CA LYS A 69 -19.81 9.43 -10.45
C LYS A 69 -18.96 10.34 -9.56
N THR A 70 -18.16 11.22 -10.19
CA THR A 70 -17.34 12.21 -9.48
C THR A 70 -18.22 13.20 -8.72
N LEU A 71 -19.28 13.69 -9.36
CA LEU A 71 -20.19 14.68 -8.77
C LEU A 71 -20.96 14.09 -7.59
N ASP A 72 -21.48 12.86 -7.72
CA ASP A 72 -22.15 12.14 -6.62
C ASP A 72 -21.24 12.06 -5.38
N SER A 73 -20.00 11.64 -5.58
CA SER A 73 -19.03 11.47 -4.49
C SER A 73 -18.62 12.80 -3.85
N PHE A 74 -18.36 13.82 -4.67
CA PHE A 74 -18.06 15.16 -4.20
C PHE A 74 -19.22 15.75 -3.38
N LEU A 75 -20.45 15.64 -3.88
CA LEU A 75 -21.64 16.17 -3.22
C LEU A 75 -21.90 15.48 -1.87
N LYS A 76 -21.64 14.17 -1.76
CA LYS A 76 -21.76 13.44 -0.49
C LYS A 76 -20.88 14.03 0.60
N PHE A 77 -19.66 14.46 0.27
CA PHE A 77 -18.78 15.16 1.23
C PHE A 77 -19.28 16.55 1.64
N CYS A 78 -20.06 17.23 0.79
CA CYS A 78 -20.65 18.53 1.10
C CYS A 78 -21.92 18.40 1.96
N TYR A 79 -22.51 17.22 2.04
CA TYR A 79 -23.74 16.98 2.80
C TYR A 79 -23.45 16.57 4.24
N PRO A 80 -24.38 16.84 5.19
CA PRO A 80 -24.28 16.31 6.54
C PRO A 80 -24.18 14.79 6.54
N SER A 81 -23.31 14.24 7.40
CA SER A 81 -23.10 12.78 7.51
C SER A 81 -24.33 12.01 8.01
N THR A 82 -25.34 12.70 8.53
CA THR A 82 -26.65 12.12 8.87
C THR A 82 -27.56 11.91 7.65
N LEU A 83 -27.19 12.47 6.49
CA LEU A 83 -27.97 12.44 5.25
C LEU A 83 -27.22 11.74 4.11
N ALA A 84 -25.89 11.71 4.16
CA ALA A 84 -25.04 11.10 3.17
C ALA A 84 -23.90 10.34 3.85
N GLU A 85 -23.66 9.11 3.43
CA GLU A 85 -22.45 8.37 3.81
C GLU A 85 -21.28 8.87 2.96
N ASP A 86 -20.08 8.90 3.55
CA ASP A 86 -18.85 9.18 2.80
C ASP A 86 -18.70 8.11 1.68
N PRO A 87 -18.21 8.48 0.49
CA PRO A 87 -18.04 7.54 -0.62
C PRO A 87 -17.15 6.35 -0.24
N ASP A 88 -17.44 5.19 -0.80
CA ASP A 88 -16.57 4.02 -0.65
C ASP A 88 -15.26 4.23 -1.43
N LEU A 89 -14.17 4.47 -0.69
CA LEU A 89 -12.85 4.74 -1.24
C LEU A 89 -12.08 3.47 -1.63
N ILE A 90 -12.67 2.28 -1.49
CA ILE A 90 -12.04 1.01 -1.86
C ILE A 90 -11.72 0.93 -3.36
N GLN A 91 -12.54 1.56 -4.22
CA GLN A 91 -12.38 1.39 -5.67
C GLN A 91 -11.25 2.23 -6.29
N LEU A 92 -10.76 3.27 -5.59
CA LEU A 92 -9.69 4.21 -6.01
C LEU A 92 -9.89 4.96 -7.35
N ASP A 93 -10.76 4.48 -8.24
CA ASP A 93 -10.90 4.93 -9.63
C ASP A 93 -11.15 6.44 -9.79
N ASP A 94 -11.96 7.01 -8.90
CA ASP A 94 -12.40 8.41 -9.01
C ASP A 94 -11.67 9.34 -8.04
N VAL A 95 -10.72 8.82 -7.26
CA VAL A 95 -10.09 9.61 -6.18
C VAL A 95 -9.38 10.83 -6.75
N VAL A 96 -8.69 10.69 -7.89
CA VAL A 96 -8.04 11.82 -8.58
C VAL A 96 -9.08 12.85 -9.03
N ASP A 97 -10.16 12.41 -9.67
CA ASP A 97 -11.22 13.31 -10.16
C ASP A 97 -11.92 14.04 -9.01
N ILE A 98 -12.14 13.37 -7.87
CA ILE A 98 -12.73 13.98 -6.67
C ILE A 98 -11.76 15.00 -6.06
N ILE A 99 -10.45 14.73 -6.05
CA ILE A 99 -9.44 15.69 -5.60
C ILE A 99 -9.45 16.92 -6.51
N GLU A 100 -9.46 16.73 -7.83
CA GLU A 100 -9.52 17.83 -8.81
C GLU A 100 -10.80 18.65 -8.65
N ALA A 101 -11.96 18.00 -8.47
CA ALA A 101 -13.23 18.67 -8.17
C ALA A 101 -13.17 19.44 -6.83
N SER A 102 -12.56 18.86 -5.79
CA SER A 102 -12.41 19.53 -4.50
C SER A 102 -11.56 20.79 -4.57
N ARG A 103 -10.55 20.83 -5.45
CA ARG A 103 -9.74 22.02 -5.70
C ARG A 103 -10.52 23.05 -6.49
N LYS A 104 -11.21 22.63 -7.56
CA LYS A 104 -12.05 23.48 -8.40
C LYS A 104 -13.14 24.18 -7.59
N TYR A 105 -13.75 23.47 -6.65
CA TYR A 105 -14.84 23.96 -5.80
C TYR A 105 -14.35 24.44 -4.43
N GLU A 106 -13.05 24.59 -4.22
CA GLU A 106 -12.47 25.17 -3.01
C GLU A 106 -12.91 24.47 -1.70
N VAL A 107 -12.95 23.12 -1.71
CA VAL A 107 -13.30 22.26 -0.57
C VAL A 107 -12.09 21.44 -0.11
N PRO A 108 -11.03 22.07 0.47
CA PRO A 108 -9.76 21.40 0.77
C PRO A 108 -9.86 20.29 1.83
N ILE A 109 -10.94 20.26 2.62
CA ILE A 109 -11.17 19.20 3.60
C ILE A 109 -11.37 17.83 2.94
N ILE A 110 -11.89 17.77 1.71
CA ILE A 110 -12.06 16.53 0.95
C ILE A 110 -10.69 15.95 0.61
N GLU A 111 -9.79 16.78 0.09
CA GLU A 111 -8.41 16.38 -0.21
C GLU A 111 -7.72 15.76 1.02
N LYS A 112 -7.88 16.39 2.19
CA LYS A 112 -7.34 15.88 3.46
C LYS A 112 -7.97 14.54 3.89
N ARG A 113 -9.27 14.35 3.67
CA ARG A 113 -9.96 13.08 3.98
C ARG A 113 -9.48 11.96 3.06
N LEU A 114 -9.36 12.24 1.76
CA LEU A 114 -8.88 11.29 0.76
C LEU A 114 -7.41 10.91 1.01
N GLY A 115 -6.54 11.87 1.35
CA GLY A 115 -5.14 11.57 1.71
C GLY A 115 -5.04 10.65 2.94
N ARG A 116 -5.89 10.86 3.95
CA ARG A 116 -5.98 9.95 5.11
C ARG A 116 -6.43 8.55 4.71
N ALA A 117 -7.42 8.44 3.82
CA ALA A 117 -7.92 7.17 3.33
C ALA A 117 -6.86 6.40 2.54
N LEU A 118 -6.13 7.09 1.65
CA LEU A 118 -4.99 6.53 0.91
C LEU A 118 -3.85 6.08 1.83
N SER A 119 -3.79 6.57 3.07
CA SER A 119 -2.81 6.20 4.07
C SER A 119 -3.27 5.05 5.00
N ILE A 120 -4.49 4.52 4.82
CA ILE A 120 -5.00 3.42 5.66
C ILE A 120 -4.24 2.14 5.29
N PRO A 121 -3.66 1.40 6.27
CA PRO A 121 -2.90 0.19 6.00
C PRO A 121 -3.63 -0.84 5.13
N SER A 122 -4.92 -1.10 5.37
CA SER A 122 -5.68 -2.07 4.57
C SER A 122 -5.84 -1.66 3.10
N ILE A 123 -5.88 -0.37 2.81
CA ILE A 123 -5.96 0.17 1.43
C ILE A 123 -4.58 0.08 0.77
N LEU A 124 -3.53 0.50 1.48
CA LEU A 124 -2.14 0.39 1.04
C LEU A 124 -1.73 -1.06 0.79
N GLU A 125 -2.22 -2.00 1.60
CA GLU A 125 -1.91 -3.42 1.44
C GLU A 125 -2.57 -4.05 0.21
N GLN A 126 -3.72 -3.52 -0.21
CA GLN A 126 -4.49 -4.00 -1.34
C GLN A 126 -3.89 -3.53 -2.67
N ASP A 127 -3.66 -2.22 -2.82
CA ASP A 127 -3.22 -1.62 -4.08
C ASP A 127 -2.17 -0.50 -3.87
N PRO A 128 -0.93 -0.83 -3.42
CA PRO A 128 0.07 0.18 -3.05
C PRO A 128 0.54 1.01 -4.25
N TYR A 129 0.65 0.43 -5.45
CA TYR A 129 1.04 1.18 -6.65
C TYR A 129 -0.01 2.22 -7.07
N ARG A 130 -1.30 1.88 -6.96
CA ARG A 130 -2.39 2.82 -7.26
C ARG A 130 -2.39 3.95 -6.24
N CYS A 131 -2.28 3.62 -4.95
CA CYS A 131 -2.19 4.63 -3.89
C CYS A 131 -1.01 5.58 -4.09
N PHE A 132 0.16 5.02 -4.41
CA PHE A 132 1.36 5.79 -4.73
C PHE A 132 1.12 6.75 -5.91
N ALA A 133 0.59 6.23 -7.02
CA ALA A 133 0.37 7.02 -8.22
C ALA A 133 -0.68 8.12 -8.03
N ILE A 134 -1.77 7.84 -7.32
CA ILE A 134 -2.80 8.83 -6.96
C ILE A 134 -2.20 9.92 -6.09
N ALA A 135 -1.42 9.55 -5.08
CA ALA A 135 -0.77 10.50 -4.19
C ALA A 135 0.22 11.41 -4.96
N CYS A 136 1.06 10.82 -5.82
CA CYS A 136 1.96 11.57 -6.70
C CYS A 136 1.24 12.51 -7.66
N ARG A 137 0.20 12.03 -8.36
CA ARG A 137 -0.64 12.84 -9.26
C ARG A 137 -1.30 14.00 -8.52
N SER A 138 -1.67 13.76 -7.27
CA SER A 138 -2.34 14.73 -6.41
C SER A 138 -1.35 15.64 -5.67
N GLY A 139 -0.03 15.51 -5.83
CA GLY A 139 0.94 16.32 -5.07
C GLY A 139 0.94 16.03 -3.56
N MET A 140 0.39 14.88 -3.15
CA MET A 140 0.31 14.41 -1.77
C MET A 140 1.59 13.64 -1.40
N GLN A 141 2.69 14.38 -1.24
CA GLN A 141 4.02 13.79 -1.06
C GLN A 141 4.10 12.85 0.16
N LYS A 142 3.47 13.22 1.27
CA LYS A 142 3.49 12.41 2.50
C LYS A 142 2.79 11.07 2.31
N GLU A 143 1.66 11.08 1.62
CA GLU A 143 0.88 9.89 1.30
C GLU A 143 1.64 9.00 0.32
N ALA A 144 2.36 9.58 -0.64
CA ALA A 144 3.23 8.84 -1.55
C ALA A 144 4.40 8.16 -0.81
N GLU A 145 5.04 8.87 0.13
CA GLU A 145 6.08 8.33 1.02
C GLU A 145 5.55 7.20 1.91
N LEU A 146 4.30 7.29 2.38
CA LEU A 146 3.65 6.22 3.16
C LEU A 146 3.32 4.99 2.31
N ALA A 147 2.96 5.18 1.03
CA ALA A 147 2.62 4.09 0.13
C ALA A 147 3.86 3.34 -0.39
N ALA A 148 4.99 4.02 -0.58
CA ALA A 148 6.18 3.43 -1.18
C ALA A 148 6.69 2.15 -0.45
N PRO A 149 6.80 2.09 0.89
CA PRO A 149 7.20 0.87 1.59
C PRO A 149 6.29 -0.34 1.34
N TYR A 150 5.00 -0.12 1.11
CA TYR A 150 4.05 -1.22 0.83
C TYR A 150 4.29 -1.85 -0.55
N THR A 151 4.88 -1.10 -1.49
CA THR A 151 5.25 -1.63 -2.81
C THR A 151 6.38 -2.67 -2.74
N LEU A 152 7.19 -2.68 -1.66
CA LEU A 152 8.29 -3.64 -1.48
C LEU A 152 7.79 -5.09 -1.28
N ARG A 153 6.49 -5.27 -1.00
CA ARG A 153 5.81 -6.58 -0.95
C ARG A 153 5.58 -7.18 -2.34
N LEU A 154 5.71 -6.35 -3.37
CA LEU A 154 5.44 -6.66 -4.76
C LEU A 154 6.73 -6.62 -5.58
N PRO A 155 6.76 -7.25 -6.77
CA PRO A 155 7.93 -7.25 -7.64
C PRO A 155 8.39 -5.84 -8.01
N LEU A 156 9.70 -5.66 -8.21
CA LEU A 156 10.28 -4.34 -8.56
C LEU A 156 9.54 -3.66 -9.74
N ILE A 157 9.23 -4.42 -10.79
CA ILE A 157 8.52 -3.91 -11.95
C ILE A 157 7.01 -4.13 -11.73
N PRO A 158 6.22 -3.05 -11.57
CA PRO A 158 4.79 -3.19 -11.38
C PRO A 158 4.12 -3.75 -12.64
N PRO A 159 3.03 -4.54 -12.51
CA PRO A 159 2.13 -4.79 -13.63
C PRO A 159 1.50 -3.46 -14.09
N MET A 160 0.93 -3.44 -15.30
CA MET A 160 0.20 -2.26 -15.76
C MET A 160 -1.03 -2.00 -14.87
N PHE A 161 -1.17 -0.77 -14.38
CA PHE A 161 -2.33 -0.28 -13.63
C PHE A 161 -2.83 1.06 -14.22
N PRO A 162 -4.11 1.43 -14.04
CA PRO A 162 -4.70 2.60 -14.70
C PRO A 162 -3.95 3.92 -14.43
N GLU A 163 -3.57 4.15 -13.17
CA GLU A 163 -2.98 5.40 -12.68
C GLU A 163 -1.50 5.57 -13.07
N ILE A 164 -0.86 4.55 -13.66
CA ILE A 164 0.54 4.65 -14.10
C ILE A 164 0.72 5.73 -15.17
N LYS A 165 -0.34 6.01 -15.94
CA LYS A 165 -0.38 7.07 -16.97
C LYS A 165 -0.46 8.48 -16.38
N MET A 166 -0.76 8.60 -15.08
CA MET A 166 -0.98 9.87 -14.40
C MET A 166 0.28 10.42 -13.75
N ILE A 167 1.33 9.59 -13.58
CA ILE A 167 2.60 9.98 -12.98
C ILE A 167 3.67 10.28 -14.03
N SER A 168 4.63 11.12 -13.67
CA SER A 168 5.79 11.38 -14.52
C SER A 168 6.75 10.17 -14.52
N SER A 169 7.59 10.11 -15.56
CA SER A 169 8.70 9.16 -15.59
C SER A 169 9.66 9.34 -14.42
N THR A 170 9.83 10.57 -13.90
CA THR A 170 10.66 10.85 -12.73
C THR A 170 10.07 10.24 -11.47
N GLN A 171 8.77 10.42 -11.21
CA GLN A 171 8.09 9.84 -10.04
C GLN A 171 8.16 8.30 -10.04
N LEU A 172 7.98 7.69 -11.22
CA LEU A 172 8.15 6.25 -11.37
C LEU A 172 9.61 5.82 -11.12
N LEU A 173 10.57 6.55 -11.68
CA LEU A 173 12.00 6.26 -11.49
C LEU A 173 12.43 6.39 -10.03
N ASP A 174 11.89 7.36 -9.29
CA ASP A 174 12.16 7.56 -7.88
C ASP A 174 11.67 6.35 -7.06
N LEU A 175 10.46 5.85 -7.33
CA LEU A 175 9.93 4.64 -6.69
C LEU A 175 10.78 3.39 -7.02
N LEU A 176 11.13 3.20 -8.29
CA LEU A 176 11.97 2.06 -8.71
C LEU A 176 13.38 2.14 -8.12
N SER A 177 13.93 3.35 -8.00
CA SER A 177 15.24 3.59 -7.37
C SER A 177 15.19 3.29 -5.88
N TYR A 178 14.13 3.71 -5.19
CA TYR A 178 13.87 3.36 -3.79
C TYR A 178 13.79 1.84 -3.60
N HIS A 179 12.99 1.14 -4.41
CA HIS A 179 12.85 -0.33 -4.34
C HIS A 179 14.19 -1.05 -4.60
N SER A 180 14.94 -0.61 -5.62
CA SER A 180 16.28 -1.12 -5.93
C SER A 180 17.26 -0.91 -4.76
N GLN A 181 17.24 0.26 -4.10
CA GLN A 181 18.06 0.52 -2.92
C GLN A 181 17.68 -0.39 -1.74
N CYS A 182 16.39 -0.61 -1.50
CA CYS A 182 15.90 -1.57 -0.51
C CYS A 182 16.38 -3.00 -0.84
N SER A 183 16.30 -3.42 -2.11
CA SER A 183 16.79 -4.72 -2.58
C SER A 183 18.28 -4.90 -2.34
N MET A 184 19.10 -3.87 -2.60
CA MET A 184 20.53 -3.89 -2.32
C MET A 184 20.83 -3.95 -0.81
N ALA A 185 20.11 -3.17 0.00
CA ALA A 185 20.27 -3.16 1.45
C ALA A 185 19.97 -4.53 2.06
N VAL A 186 18.87 -5.17 1.62
CA VAL A 186 18.51 -6.51 2.07
C VAL A 186 19.48 -7.57 1.54
N SER A 187 19.95 -7.44 0.30
CA SER A 187 21.00 -8.32 -0.24
C SER A 187 22.26 -8.30 0.63
N ALA A 188 22.63 -7.13 1.15
CA ALA A 188 23.77 -7.01 2.06
C ALA A 188 23.50 -7.73 3.39
N VAL A 189 22.29 -7.65 3.95
CA VAL A 189 21.90 -8.42 5.15
C VAL A 189 22.04 -9.92 4.93
N CYS A 190 21.53 -10.44 3.82
CA CYS A 190 21.60 -11.87 3.52
C CYS A 190 23.03 -12.36 3.28
N LYS A 191 23.88 -11.55 2.63
CA LYS A 191 25.29 -11.87 2.39
C LYS A 191 26.16 -11.76 3.65
N ASN A 192 25.89 -10.76 4.49
CA ASN A 192 26.62 -10.50 5.74
C ASN A 192 25.96 -11.16 6.96
N HIS A 193 25.35 -12.33 6.76
CA HIS A 193 24.61 -13.06 7.80
C HIS A 193 25.43 -13.31 9.08
N LYS A 194 26.76 -13.40 8.97
CA LYS A 194 27.67 -13.52 10.10
C LYS A 194 27.45 -12.46 11.18
N GLN A 195 27.36 -11.18 10.81
CA GLN A 195 27.31 -10.08 11.79
C GLN A 195 26.09 -10.18 12.70
N TRP A 196 24.89 -10.40 12.16
CA TRP A 196 23.66 -10.43 12.95
C TRP A 196 23.30 -11.82 13.50
N ILE A 197 23.96 -12.88 13.02
CA ILE A 197 23.89 -14.21 13.63
C ILE A 197 24.85 -14.29 14.83
N GLU A 198 26.08 -13.77 14.74
CA GLU A 198 27.09 -13.88 15.80
C GLU A 198 26.81 -12.99 17.03
N ASP A 199 26.15 -11.84 16.83
CA ASP A 199 25.79 -10.89 17.90
C ASP A 199 24.71 -11.41 18.88
N ARG A 200 24.15 -12.60 18.65
CA ARG A 200 23.13 -13.22 19.54
C ARG A 200 23.73 -14.40 20.31
N PRO A 201 23.95 -14.26 21.64
CA PRO A 201 24.65 -15.28 22.40
C PRO A 201 23.75 -16.50 22.69
N SER A 202 24.40 -17.66 22.52
CA SER A 202 24.21 -18.94 23.23
C SER A 202 22.87 -19.69 23.14
N ALA A 203 22.99 -20.99 22.83
CA ALA A 203 21.97 -22.05 22.84
C ALA A 203 20.93 -22.10 21.71
N SER A 204 20.48 -21.00 21.09
CA SER A 204 19.43 -21.09 20.06
C SER A 204 19.89 -21.45 18.64
N GLN A 205 21.21 -21.48 18.39
CA GLN A 205 21.81 -21.83 17.08
C GLN A 205 22.15 -23.33 16.93
N LEU A 206 21.72 -24.18 17.87
CA LEU A 206 21.99 -25.62 17.86
C LEU A 206 21.42 -26.36 16.63
N TRP A 207 20.46 -25.78 15.91
CA TRP A 207 19.88 -26.35 14.69
C TRP A 207 20.68 -26.01 13.42
N LEU A 208 21.53 -24.96 13.45
CA LEU A 208 22.39 -24.57 12.34
C LEU A 208 23.69 -25.39 12.28
N THR A 209 24.06 -26.09 13.35
CA THR A 209 25.42 -26.62 13.54
C THR A 209 25.46 -28.14 13.61
N THR A 210 26.45 -28.76 12.97
CA THR A 210 26.56 -30.23 12.89
C THR A 210 27.46 -30.88 13.96
N TYR A 211 28.32 -30.11 14.63
CA TYR A 211 29.56 -30.68 15.19
C TYR A 211 29.51 -31.16 16.66
N LYS A 212 28.72 -30.57 17.56
CA LYS A 212 28.73 -30.96 19.00
C LYS A 212 27.40 -31.50 19.54
N SER A 213 26.27 -31.26 18.87
CA SER A 213 24.91 -31.54 19.37
C SER A 213 24.34 -32.93 19.03
N HIS A 214 25.03 -33.70 18.18
CA HIS A 214 24.40 -34.80 17.40
C HIS A 214 24.86 -36.23 17.73
N PHE A 215 25.64 -36.45 18.79
CA PHE A 215 26.14 -37.78 19.22
C PHE A 215 26.61 -38.69 18.05
N GLY A 216 27.21 -38.10 17.01
CA GLY A 216 27.91 -38.80 15.93
C GLY A 216 27.07 -39.57 14.88
N ARG A 217 25.74 -39.46 14.85
CA ARG A 217 24.90 -40.19 13.85
C ARG A 217 24.15 -39.31 12.85
N CYS A 218 24.43 -38.01 12.80
CA CYS A 218 23.75 -37.12 11.88
C CYS A 218 24.33 -37.26 10.46
N ARG A 219 23.46 -37.56 9.48
CA ARG A 219 23.81 -37.56 8.04
C ARG A 219 23.74 -36.16 7.41
N ALA A 220 23.51 -35.12 8.20
CA ALA A 220 23.52 -33.75 7.68
C ALA A 220 24.91 -33.42 7.14
N THR A 221 24.93 -33.10 5.86
CA THR A 221 26.04 -32.55 5.12
C THR A 221 26.25 -31.09 5.51
N THR A 222 27.50 -30.64 5.44
CA THR A 222 27.90 -29.27 5.73
C THR A 222 28.34 -28.61 4.43
N ARG A 223 27.80 -27.43 4.14
CA ARG A 223 28.14 -26.64 2.94
C ARG A 223 29.03 -25.43 3.25
N TYR A 224 28.88 -24.86 4.44
CA TYR A 224 29.65 -23.70 4.89
C TYR A 224 30.30 -23.94 6.24
N CYS A 225 31.41 -23.24 6.49
CA CYS A 225 32.06 -23.20 7.79
C CYS A 225 32.26 -21.73 8.19
N PHE A 226 31.80 -21.37 9.39
CA PHE A 226 31.91 -20.02 9.94
C PHE A 226 32.86 -19.99 11.13
N PRO A 227 33.81 -19.04 11.19
CA PRO A 227 34.64 -18.85 12.39
C PRO A 227 33.81 -18.19 13.49
N TYR A 228 33.90 -18.66 14.73
CA TYR A 228 33.29 -18.02 15.90
C TYR A 228 34.10 -18.36 17.17
N ASN A 229 34.51 -17.33 17.92
CA ASN A 229 35.27 -17.46 19.17
C ASN A 229 36.40 -18.52 19.10
N ASP A 230 37.32 -18.36 18.15
CA ASP A 230 38.46 -19.26 17.88
C ASP A 230 38.12 -20.70 17.45
N GLU A 231 36.82 -21.05 17.30
CA GLU A 231 36.36 -22.33 16.76
C GLU A 231 35.73 -22.18 15.36
N GLN A 232 35.66 -23.30 14.63
CA GLN A 232 34.98 -23.40 13.33
C GLN A 232 33.61 -24.09 13.48
N PHE A 233 32.56 -23.44 12.98
CA PHE A 233 31.18 -23.92 13.02
C PHE A 233 30.70 -24.32 11.63
N ASN A 234 30.41 -25.60 11.48
CA ASN A 234 29.89 -26.20 10.27
C ASN A 234 28.38 -25.96 10.15
N VAL A 235 27.96 -25.31 9.06
CA VAL A 235 26.56 -25.04 8.75
C VAL A 235 25.96 -26.09 7.82
N VAL A 236 24.81 -26.60 8.25
CA VAL A 236 23.98 -27.59 7.57
C VAL A 236 23.58 -27.18 6.15
N GLU A 237 23.66 -28.12 5.20
CA GLU A 237 23.38 -27.89 3.78
C GLU A 237 21.97 -27.33 3.53
N TRP A 238 20.96 -27.81 4.26
CA TRP A 238 19.59 -27.33 4.07
C TRP A 238 19.42 -25.82 4.33
N TRP A 239 20.24 -25.24 5.22
CA TRP A 239 20.20 -23.79 5.47
C TRP A 239 20.78 -23.03 4.29
N ALA A 240 21.83 -23.57 3.67
CA ALA A 240 22.37 -23.00 2.45
C ALA A 240 21.35 -23.03 1.32
N ASP A 241 20.69 -24.18 1.12
CA ASP A 241 19.63 -24.33 0.13
C ASP A 241 18.46 -23.38 0.42
N TYR A 242 18.11 -23.20 1.70
CA TYR A 242 17.12 -22.22 2.11
C TYR A 242 17.51 -20.80 1.67
N MET A 243 18.73 -20.38 2.00
CA MET A 243 19.23 -19.05 1.64
C MET A 243 19.30 -18.86 0.12
N ASP A 244 19.71 -19.90 -0.63
CA ASP A 244 19.71 -19.91 -2.10
C ASP A 244 18.29 -19.75 -2.67
N GLU A 245 17.27 -20.34 -2.03
CA GLU A 245 15.86 -20.23 -2.43
C GLU A 245 15.24 -18.87 -2.05
N ILE A 246 15.51 -18.35 -0.85
CA ILE A 246 14.85 -17.13 -0.34
C ILE A 246 15.51 -15.84 -0.85
N LEU A 247 16.82 -15.84 -1.08
CA LEU A 247 17.55 -14.65 -1.51
C LEU A 247 16.96 -13.99 -2.77
N PRO A 248 16.72 -14.70 -3.89
CA PRO A 248 16.14 -14.08 -5.08
C PRO A 248 14.73 -13.55 -4.84
N LEU A 249 13.94 -14.19 -3.97
CA LEU A 249 12.58 -13.73 -3.63
C LEU A 249 12.61 -12.43 -2.84
N VAL A 250 13.50 -12.34 -1.86
CA VAL A 250 13.64 -11.14 -1.02
C VAL A 250 14.32 -10.01 -1.78
N GLN A 251 15.16 -10.31 -2.79
CA GLN A 251 15.67 -9.32 -3.72
C GLN A 251 14.58 -8.72 -4.61
N ASP A 252 13.66 -9.54 -5.12
CA ASP A 252 12.50 -9.07 -5.90
C ASP A 252 11.47 -8.34 -5.02
N ARG A 253 11.32 -8.77 -3.77
CA ARG A 253 10.32 -8.27 -2.82
C ARG A 253 10.97 -8.04 -1.46
N PRO A 254 11.68 -6.91 -1.27
CA PRO A 254 12.44 -6.63 -0.06
C PRO A 254 11.50 -6.22 1.08
N CYS A 255 10.75 -7.19 1.60
CA CYS A 255 9.80 -6.99 2.67
C CYS A 255 9.83 -8.18 3.64
N LYS A 256 9.61 -7.92 4.93
CA LYS A 256 9.46 -8.96 5.95
C LYS A 256 8.39 -10.01 5.58
N SER A 257 7.32 -9.59 4.91
CA SER A 257 6.23 -10.48 4.52
C SER A 257 6.65 -11.55 3.51
N THR A 258 7.67 -11.26 2.69
CA THR A 258 8.28 -12.23 1.76
C THR A 258 8.91 -13.40 2.52
N ILE A 259 9.51 -13.12 3.69
CA ILE A 259 10.12 -14.14 4.55
C ILE A 259 9.05 -14.92 5.32
N THR A 260 8.11 -14.21 5.95
CA THR A 260 7.07 -14.87 6.75
C THR A 260 6.10 -15.68 5.90
N GLY A 261 5.90 -15.30 4.64
CA GLY A 261 5.08 -16.03 3.68
C GLY A 261 5.78 -17.21 3.00
N PHE A 262 7.09 -17.38 3.19
CA PHE A 262 7.84 -18.46 2.55
C PHE A 262 7.52 -19.83 3.18
N PRO A 263 7.14 -20.85 2.39
CA PRO A 263 6.74 -22.15 2.92
C PRO A 263 7.96 -23.00 3.32
N PHE A 264 8.36 -22.92 4.58
CA PHE A 264 9.51 -23.68 5.11
C PHE A 264 9.19 -25.12 5.56
N ASN A 265 7.95 -25.60 5.37
CA ASN A 265 7.56 -26.99 5.73
C ASN A 265 8.41 -28.04 4.99
N LYS A 266 8.72 -27.81 3.71
CA LYS A 266 9.57 -28.72 2.92
C LYS A 266 10.97 -28.87 3.51
N ILE A 267 11.49 -27.80 4.12
CA ILE A 267 12.82 -27.81 4.74
C ILE A 267 12.77 -28.59 6.04
N ILE A 268 11.73 -28.37 6.86
CA ILE A 268 11.49 -29.15 8.08
C ILE A 268 11.40 -30.65 7.75
N GLU A 269 10.63 -31.02 6.72
CA GLU A 269 10.47 -32.42 6.27
C GLU A 269 11.81 -33.02 5.79
N LYS A 270 12.57 -32.28 4.96
CA LYS A 270 13.91 -32.71 4.51
C LYS A 270 14.83 -33.00 5.69
N VAL A 271 14.85 -32.12 6.71
CA VAL A 271 15.72 -32.29 7.89
C VAL A 271 15.25 -33.42 8.79
N GLN A 272 13.94 -33.62 8.93
CA GLN A 272 13.37 -34.73 9.69
C GLN A 272 13.68 -36.10 9.06
N ALA A 273 13.89 -36.16 7.75
CA ALA A 273 14.27 -37.38 7.03
C ALA A 273 15.75 -37.79 7.21
N LEU A 274 16.59 -36.99 7.87
CA LEU A 274 18.03 -37.27 8.07
C LEU A 274 18.34 -38.29 9.18
N ASP A 275 17.33 -39.01 9.68
CA ASP A 275 17.43 -40.00 10.77
C ASP A 275 18.14 -39.49 12.04
N CYS A 276 18.08 -38.19 12.31
CA CYS A 276 18.68 -37.57 13.48
C CYS A 276 17.61 -37.04 14.44
N THR A 277 17.52 -37.66 15.63
CA THR A 277 16.52 -37.31 16.66
C THR A 277 16.68 -35.89 17.18
N THR A 278 17.90 -35.35 17.27
CA THR A 278 18.14 -33.97 17.67
C THR A 278 17.66 -33.00 16.58
N CYS A 279 18.10 -33.15 15.32
CA CYS A 279 17.68 -32.29 14.21
C CYS A 279 16.16 -32.28 14.04
N ALA A 280 15.53 -33.46 14.07
CA ALA A 280 14.10 -33.60 13.88
C ALA A 280 13.27 -32.86 14.95
N LYS A 281 13.79 -32.79 16.18
CA LYS A 281 13.15 -32.09 17.30
C LYS A 281 13.37 -30.58 17.28
N THR A 282 14.55 -30.12 16.85
CA THR A 282 14.94 -28.70 16.96
C THR A 282 14.70 -27.89 15.68
N VAL A 283 14.63 -28.53 14.51
CA VAL A 283 14.54 -27.81 13.22
C VAL A 283 13.34 -26.86 13.14
N ARG A 284 12.17 -27.28 13.63
CA ARG A 284 10.95 -26.45 13.55
C ARG A 284 11.10 -25.14 14.34
N SER A 285 11.51 -25.22 15.59
CA SER A 285 11.71 -24.03 16.42
C SER A 285 12.84 -23.16 15.86
N GLY A 286 13.91 -23.79 15.39
CA GLY A 286 15.06 -23.10 14.81
C GLY A 286 14.74 -22.29 13.56
N VAL A 287 14.05 -22.91 12.60
CA VAL A 287 13.63 -22.24 11.35
C VAL A 287 12.70 -21.07 11.64
N VAL A 288 11.76 -21.22 12.58
CA VAL A 288 10.84 -20.14 12.95
C VAL A 288 11.59 -18.97 13.60
N GLU A 289 12.48 -19.25 14.54
CA GLU A 289 13.30 -18.22 15.20
C GLU A 289 14.21 -17.50 14.20
N PHE A 290 14.81 -18.24 13.26
CA PHE A 290 15.59 -17.66 12.18
C PHE A 290 14.77 -16.73 11.31
N ASN A 291 13.59 -17.17 10.87
CA ASN A 291 12.75 -16.38 9.98
C ASN A 291 12.25 -15.12 10.64
N ASN A 292 11.90 -15.17 11.92
CA ASN A 292 11.57 -13.97 12.68
C ASN A 292 12.76 -13.02 12.76
N THR A 293 13.97 -13.56 12.95
CA THR A 293 15.20 -12.76 13.01
C THR A 293 15.54 -12.12 11.67
N LEU A 294 15.54 -12.91 10.59
CA LEU A 294 15.78 -12.43 9.24
C LEU A 294 14.72 -11.39 8.84
N ALA A 295 13.44 -11.61 9.16
CA ALA A 295 12.36 -10.67 8.92
C ALA A 295 12.59 -9.32 9.62
N MET A 296 13.06 -9.33 10.88
CA MET A 296 13.41 -8.11 11.61
C MET A 296 14.61 -7.38 10.99
N GLU A 297 15.65 -8.10 10.59
CA GLU A 297 16.83 -7.46 9.94
C GLU A 297 16.49 -6.91 8.56
N VAL A 298 15.60 -7.57 7.81
CA VAL A 298 15.07 -7.04 6.54
C VAL A 298 14.25 -5.77 6.77
N GLU A 299 13.33 -5.78 7.74
CA GLU A 299 12.54 -4.59 8.09
C GLU A 299 13.45 -3.42 8.47
N LYS A 300 14.44 -3.66 9.34
CA LYS A 300 15.44 -2.67 9.74
C LYS A 300 16.28 -2.15 8.57
N ALA A 301 16.71 -3.01 7.66
CA ALA A 301 17.48 -2.61 6.48
C ALA A 301 16.67 -1.70 5.57
N THR A 302 15.40 -2.05 5.32
CA THR A 302 14.51 -1.25 4.46
C THR A 302 14.09 0.07 5.11
N SER A 303 13.92 0.13 6.44
CA SER A 303 13.58 1.38 7.14
C SER A 303 14.71 2.41 7.15
N ASN A 304 15.95 1.96 6.97
CA ASN A 304 17.11 2.84 6.88
C ASN A 304 17.30 3.44 5.47
N VAL A 305 16.62 2.90 4.46
CA VAL A 305 16.59 3.48 3.12
C VAL A 305 15.57 4.62 3.15
N ARG A 306 16.05 5.84 2.93
CA ARG A 306 15.20 7.02 2.86
C ARG A 306 14.21 6.87 1.70
N SER A 307 12.92 6.91 2.02
CA SER A 307 11.87 7.09 1.02
C SER A 307 11.96 8.48 0.38
N LEU A 308 11.55 8.56 -0.88
CA LEU A 308 11.30 9.74 -1.75
C LEU A 308 11.54 11.12 -1.13
#